data_AF-A0A2E3NLB1-F1
#
_entry.id   AF-A0A2E3NLB1-F1
#
_cell.length_a   1.000
_cell.length_b   1.000
_cell.length_c   1.000
_cell.angle_alpha   90.00
_cell.angle_beta   90.00
_cell.angle_gamma   90.00
#
_symmetry.space_group_name_H-M   'P 1'
#
loop_
_entity.id
_entity.type
_entity.pdbx_description
1 polymer ?
#
loop_
_entity_poly.entity_id
_entity_poly.type
_entity_poly.pdbx_seq_one_letter_code
_entity_poly.pdbx_strand_id
1 'polypeptide(L)'
;MTTTDARPTAEALEAAALDLLDATETLHEILLDQGDPERMGPAYERREVAFSILQSGREDGEPPTLGPAAHAAVARVRTLDAEILEVGWARAEEIRVERQYLRRRRSVIQAHSSREREQPRVVTVKV
;
A
#
# COMPACT_ATOMS: atom_id res chain seq x y z
N MET A 1 -32.38 -21.78 7.78
CA MET A 1 -30.95 -22.12 7.82
C MET A 1 -30.30 -21.14 8.78
N THR A 2 -30.11 -21.54 10.03
CA THR A 2 -29.45 -20.73 11.05
C THR A 2 -27.95 -20.82 10.80
N THR A 3 -27.35 -19.80 10.20
CA THR A 3 -25.91 -19.58 10.27
C THR A 3 -25.59 -19.40 11.75
N THR A 4 -24.96 -20.40 12.34
CA THR A 4 -24.44 -20.31 13.70
C THR A 4 -23.42 -19.19 13.72
N ASP A 5 -23.78 -18.10 14.39
CA ASP A 5 -22.93 -16.97 14.71
C ASP A 5 -21.93 -17.44 15.79
N ALA A 6 -21.02 -18.33 15.39
CA ALA A 6 -20.02 -18.91 16.26
C ALA A 6 -18.89 -17.90 16.41
N ARG A 7 -18.76 -17.34 17.62
CA ARG A 7 -17.63 -16.49 17.97
C ARG A 7 -16.30 -17.21 17.70
N PRO A 8 -15.24 -16.48 17.30
CA PRO A 8 -13.92 -17.07 17.14
C PRO A 8 -13.42 -17.67 18.46
N THR A 9 -12.68 -18.77 18.37
CA THR A 9 -12.00 -19.35 19.53
C THR A 9 -10.77 -18.51 19.92
N ALA A 10 -10.29 -18.65 21.16
CA ALA A 10 -9.06 -17.99 21.59
C ALA A 10 -7.86 -18.36 20.70
N GLU A 11 -7.75 -19.63 20.29
CA GLU A 11 -6.72 -20.10 19.36
C GLU A 11 -6.82 -19.41 17.99
N ALA A 12 -8.04 -19.23 17.46
CA ALA A 12 -8.25 -18.52 16.20
C ALA A 12 -7.87 -17.04 16.29
N LEU A 13 -8.12 -16.41 17.44
CA LEU A 13 -7.73 -15.02 17.70
C LEU A 13 -6.21 -14.87 17.84
N GLU A 14 -5.54 -15.83 18.49
CA GLU A 14 -4.08 -15.82 18.58
C GLU A 14 -3.41 -16.04 17.21
N ALA A 15 -3.91 -17.01 16.43
CA ALA A 15 -3.45 -17.23 15.06
C ALA A 15 -3.66 -15.97 14.20
N ALA A 16 -4.83 -15.34 14.29
CA ALA A 16 -5.11 -14.11 13.56
C ALA A 16 -4.19 -12.94 13.96
N ALA A 17 -3.79 -12.82 15.23
CA ALA A 17 -2.83 -11.81 15.66
C ALA A 17 -1.44 -12.01 15.04
N LEU A 18 -1.00 -13.26 14.92
CA LEU A 18 0.29 -13.60 14.29
C LEU A 18 0.22 -13.45 12.76
N ASP A 19 -0.86 -13.88 12.13
CA ASP A 19 -1.09 -13.70 10.69
C ASP A 19 -1.17 -12.21 10.32
N LEU A 20 -1.78 -11.39 11.18
CA LEU A 20 -1.82 -9.95 11.00
C LEU A 20 -0.40 -9.35 11.00
N LEU A 21 0.45 -9.80 11.91
CA LEU A 21 1.85 -9.38 11.96
C LEU A 21 2.60 -9.79 10.69
N ASP A 22 2.57 -11.08 10.33
CA ASP A 22 3.28 -11.62 9.15
C ASP A 22 2.85 -10.90 7.86
N ALA A 23 1.55 -10.68 7.67
CA ALA A 23 1.04 -9.96 6.51
C ALA A 23 1.48 -8.49 6.50
N THR A 24 1.56 -7.85 7.67
CA THR A 24 2.02 -6.46 7.79
C THR A 24 3.53 -6.35 7.54
N GLU A 25 4.33 -7.29 8.02
CA GLU A 25 5.78 -7.38 7.73
C GLU A 25 6.00 -7.60 6.24
N THR A 26 5.26 -8.51 5.61
CA THR A 26 5.30 -8.73 4.16
C THR A 26 4.98 -7.44 3.38
N LEU A 27 3.93 -6.70 3.77
CA LEU A 27 3.60 -5.42 3.13
C LEU A 27 4.73 -4.40 3.30
N HIS A 28 5.32 -4.32 4.48
CA HIS A 28 6.44 -3.43 4.74
C HIS A 28 7.66 -3.79 3.88
N GLU A 29 8.01 -5.06 3.77
CA GLU A 29 9.10 -5.54 2.92
C GLU A 29 8.87 -5.22 1.44
N ILE A 30 7.67 -5.47 0.92
CA ILE A 30 7.32 -5.12 -0.46
C ILE A 30 7.40 -3.61 -0.67
N LEU A 31 6.96 -2.82 0.31
CA LEU A 31 7.09 -1.37 0.28
C LEU A 31 8.53 -0.88 0.41
N LEU A 32 9.47 -1.67 0.92
CA LEU A 32 10.89 -1.33 0.83
C LEU A 32 11.46 -1.74 -0.53
N ASP A 33 10.99 -2.86 -1.09
CA ASP A 33 11.39 -3.43 -2.39
C ASP A 33 10.52 -2.92 -3.55
N GLN A 34 10.59 -1.61 -3.82
CA GLN A 34 9.93 -0.92 -4.95
C GLN A 34 8.39 -0.87 -4.96
N GLY A 35 7.70 -1.63 -4.09
CA GLY A 35 6.26 -1.49 -3.86
C GLY A 35 5.43 -2.05 -5.00
N ASP A 36 5.80 -3.24 -5.46
CA ASP A 36 5.09 -3.96 -6.52
C ASP A 36 3.62 -4.21 -6.11
N PRO A 37 2.64 -3.54 -6.77
CA PRO A 37 1.23 -3.66 -6.41
C PRO A 37 0.68 -5.08 -6.55
N GLU A 38 1.22 -5.89 -7.48
CA GLU A 38 0.76 -7.26 -7.69
C GLU A 38 1.15 -8.16 -6.49
N ARG A 39 2.32 -7.90 -5.90
CA ARG A 39 2.77 -8.59 -4.68
C ARG A 39 2.05 -8.10 -3.42
N MET A 40 1.61 -6.85 -3.39
CA MET A 40 0.90 -6.28 -2.24
C MET A 40 -0.51 -6.84 -2.07
N GLY A 41 -1.21 -7.15 -3.17
CA GLY A 41 -2.61 -7.63 -3.14
C GLY A 41 -2.85 -8.81 -2.19
N PRO A 42 -2.14 -9.95 -2.34
CA PRO A 42 -2.31 -11.10 -1.46
C PRO A 42 -2.00 -10.80 0.02
N ALA A 43 -1.01 -9.93 0.29
CA ALA A 43 -0.67 -9.56 1.66
C ALA A 43 -1.74 -8.67 2.30
N TYR A 44 -2.37 -7.76 1.54
CA TYR A 44 -3.53 -7.00 2.02
C TYR A 44 -4.73 -7.90 2.33
N GLU A 45 -5.06 -8.84 1.44
CA GLU A 45 -6.19 -9.75 1.66
C GLU A 45 -6.00 -10.58 2.94
N ARG A 46 -4.80 -11.15 3.14
CA ARG A 46 -4.45 -11.87 4.37
C ARG A 46 -4.60 -10.97 5.60
N ARG A 47 -4.09 -9.74 5.51
CA ARG A 47 -4.16 -8.76 6.59
C ARG A 47 -5.60 -8.38 6.94
N GLU A 48 -6.45 -8.17 5.95
CA GLU A 48 -7.87 -7.86 6.14
C GLU A 48 -8.64 -9.01 6.79
N VAL A 49 -8.38 -10.25 6.34
CA VAL A 49 -8.98 -11.45 6.94
C VAL A 49 -8.58 -11.58 8.40
N ALA A 50 -7.28 -11.48 8.71
CA ALA A 50 -6.77 -11.56 10.07
C ALA A 50 -7.36 -10.45 10.97
N PHE A 51 -7.45 -9.23 10.46
CA PHE A 51 -8.07 -8.11 11.16
C PHE A 51 -9.57 -8.35 11.43
N SER A 52 -10.32 -8.85 10.45
CA SER A 52 -11.74 -9.16 10.57
C SER A 52 -12.00 -10.21 11.65
N ILE A 53 -11.16 -11.25 11.72
CA ILE A 53 -11.23 -12.28 12.77
C ILE A 53 -11.03 -11.66 14.15
N LEU A 54 -9.98 -10.85 14.34
CA LEU A 54 -9.74 -10.15 15.60
C LEU A 54 -10.89 -9.20 15.98
N GLN A 55 -11.46 -8.50 15.00
CA GLN A 55 -12.57 -7.59 15.20
C GLN A 55 -13.83 -8.33 15.67
N SER A 56 -14.11 -9.51 15.10
CA SER A 56 -15.23 -10.37 15.49
C SER A 56 -15.07 -11.00 16.88
N GLY A 57 -13.85 -11.00 17.44
CA GLY A 57 -13.57 -11.45 18.79
C GLY A 57 -13.82 -10.42 19.90
N ARG A 58 -14.23 -9.18 19.55
CA ARG A 58 -14.51 -8.13 20.55
C ARG A 58 -15.83 -8.40 21.28
N GLU A 59 -15.84 -8.17 22.58
CA GLU A 59 -17.02 -8.32 23.44
C GLU A 59 -17.34 -6.98 24.12
N ASP A 60 -18.56 -6.47 23.95
CA ASP A 60 -19.04 -5.21 24.53
C ASP A 60 -18.12 -3.98 24.28
N GLY A 61 -17.38 -4.00 23.17
CA GLY A 61 -16.43 -2.95 22.81
C GLY A 61 -15.02 -3.16 23.39
N GLU A 62 -14.82 -4.15 24.24
CA GLU A 62 -13.51 -4.53 24.75
C GLU A 62 -12.70 -5.33 23.70
N PRO A 63 -11.37 -5.23 23.71
CA PRO A 63 -10.52 -6.04 22.86
C PRO A 63 -10.58 -7.53 23.26
N PRO A 64 -10.35 -8.46 22.32
CA PRO A 64 -10.26 -9.87 22.65
C PRO A 64 -9.17 -10.14 23.69
N THR A 65 -9.39 -11.11 24.56
CA THR A 65 -8.35 -11.59 25.49
C THR A 65 -7.33 -12.40 24.70
N LEU A 66 -6.09 -11.92 24.64
CA LEU A 66 -4.99 -12.52 23.87
C LEU A 66 -3.84 -12.93 24.80
N GLY A 67 -3.15 -14.02 24.47
CA GLY A 67 -1.89 -14.36 25.11
C GLY A 67 -0.79 -13.31 24.87
N PRO A 68 0.31 -13.31 25.68
CA PRO A 68 1.36 -12.29 25.61
C PRO A 68 2.01 -12.14 24.23
N ALA A 69 2.18 -13.25 23.50
CA ALA A 69 2.78 -13.25 22.16
C ALA A 69 1.88 -12.54 21.14
N ALA A 70 0.58 -12.88 21.12
CA ALA A 70 -0.41 -12.23 20.26
C ALA A 70 -0.55 -10.73 20.61
N HIS A 71 -0.47 -10.38 21.89
CA HIS A 71 -0.50 -8.99 22.32
C HIS A 71 0.73 -8.19 21.83
N ALA A 72 1.91 -8.80 21.88
CA ALA A 72 3.14 -8.21 21.35
C ALA A 72 3.09 -8.08 19.82
N ALA A 73 2.50 -9.06 19.12
CA ALA A 73 2.31 -9.02 17.67
C ALA A 73 1.43 -7.83 17.25
N VAL A 74 0.27 -7.63 17.88
CA VAL A 74 -0.61 -6.49 17.63
C VAL A 74 0.09 -5.14 17.93
N ALA A 75 0.91 -5.08 18.98
CA ALA A 75 1.69 -3.88 19.28
C ALA A 75 2.75 -3.58 18.20
N ARG A 76 3.41 -4.61 17.66
CA ARG A 76 4.38 -4.45 16.55
C ARG A 76 3.70 -4.00 15.27
N VAL A 77 2.51 -4.53 14.95
CA VAL A 77 1.70 -4.11 13.79
C VAL A 77 1.47 -2.59 13.81
N ARG A 78 1.12 -2.00 14.96
CA ARG A 78 0.93 -0.54 15.07
C ARG A 78 2.18 0.26 14.69
N THR A 79 3.36 -0.26 15.01
CA THR A 79 4.63 0.39 14.68
C THR A 79 4.91 0.27 13.18
N LEU A 80 4.73 -0.93 12.62
CA LEU A 80 4.86 -1.18 11.18
C LEU A 80 3.88 -0.35 10.36
N ASP A 81 2.65 -0.13 10.84
CA ASP A 81 1.68 0.74 10.15
C ASP A 81 2.18 2.18 10.01
N ALA A 82 2.85 2.71 11.05
CA ALA A 82 3.44 4.03 10.97
C ALA A 82 4.60 4.07 9.95
N GLU A 83 5.48 3.06 9.97
CA GLU A 83 6.59 2.90 9.01
C GLU A 83 6.07 2.79 7.57
N ILE A 84 5.04 1.96 7.34
CA ILE A 84 4.37 1.76 6.05
C ILE A 84 3.79 3.07 5.52
N LEU A 85 3.10 3.84 6.37
CA LEU A 85 2.54 5.12 5.97
C LEU A 85 3.65 6.11 5.59
N GLU A 86 4.71 6.20 6.38
CA GLU A 86 5.85 7.07 6.10
C GLU A 86 6.50 6.76 4.74
N VAL A 87 6.81 5.49 4.49
CA VAL A 87 7.39 5.03 3.21
C VAL A 87 6.41 5.29 2.05
N GLY A 88 5.13 5.01 2.25
CA GLY A 88 4.08 5.25 1.26
C GLY A 88 3.97 6.73 0.87
N TRP A 89 4.02 7.65 1.84
CA TRP A 89 4.00 9.09 1.59
C TRP A 89 5.22 9.57 0.82
N ALA A 90 6.42 9.10 1.19
CA ALA A 90 7.65 9.45 0.48
C ALA A 90 7.58 9.06 -1.00
N ARG A 91 7.11 7.84 -1.31
CA ARG A 91 6.94 7.37 -2.69
C ARG A 91 5.85 8.10 -3.46
N ALA A 92 4.73 8.40 -2.82
CA ALA A 92 3.66 9.18 -3.45
C ALA A 92 4.16 10.56 -3.89
N GLU A 93 5.04 11.18 -3.08
CA GLU A 93 5.68 12.45 -3.41
C GLU A 93 6.66 12.32 -4.59
N GLU A 94 7.51 11.29 -4.61
CA GLU A 94 8.41 11.01 -5.74
C GLU A 94 7.64 10.84 -7.05
N ILE A 95 6.56 10.04 -7.05
CA ILE A 95 5.68 9.85 -8.21
C ILE A 95 5.05 11.17 -8.65
N ARG A 96 4.65 12.02 -7.70
CA ARG A 96 4.07 13.34 -8.00
C ARG A 96 5.08 14.25 -8.70
N VAL A 97 6.32 14.29 -8.20
CA VAL A 97 7.43 15.04 -8.80
C VAL A 97 7.72 14.55 -10.22
N GLU A 98 7.82 13.24 -10.41
CA GLU A 98 8.08 12.64 -11.73
C GLU A 98 6.95 12.96 -12.72
N ARG A 99 5.69 12.85 -12.30
CA ARG A 99 4.53 13.25 -13.12
C ARG A 99 4.60 14.72 -13.52
N GLN A 100 5.02 15.60 -12.63
CA GLN A 100 5.17 17.03 -12.93
C GLN A 100 6.30 17.26 -13.94
N TYR A 101 7.43 16.58 -13.77
CA TYR A 101 8.56 16.63 -14.71
C TYR A 101 8.14 16.17 -16.12
N LEU A 102 7.48 15.02 -16.24
CA LEU A 102 6.97 14.51 -17.52
C LEU A 102 5.97 15.45 -18.19
N ARG A 103 5.07 16.08 -17.41
CA ARG A 103 4.14 17.11 -17.91
C ARG A 103 4.88 18.31 -18.49
N ARG A 104 5.89 18.83 -17.79
CA ARG A 104 6.72 19.95 -18.27
C ARG A 104 7.46 19.58 -19.56
N ARG A 105 8.09 18.39 -19.59
CA ARG A 105 8.81 17.89 -20.77
C ARG A 105 7.90 17.77 -21.99
N ARG A 106 6.69 17.22 -21.83
CA ARG A 106 5.69 17.14 -22.89
C ARG A 106 5.26 18.52 -23.39
N SER A 107 5.05 19.48 -22.49
CA SER A 107 4.71 20.85 -22.87
C SER A 107 5.82 21.52 -23.69
N VAL A 108 7.09 21.34 -23.31
CA VAL A 108 8.24 21.86 -24.08
C VAL A 108 8.30 21.25 -25.49
N ILE A 109 8.12 19.94 -25.62
CA ILE A 109 8.10 19.24 -26.92
C ILE A 109 6.95 19.77 -27.80
N GLN A 110 5.76 19.96 -27.21
CA GLN A 110 4.62 20.52 -27.92
C GLN A 110 4.89 21.95 -28.39
N ALA A 111 5.44 22.82 -27.52
CA ALA A 111 5.80 24.18 -27.89
C ALA A 111 6.86 24.22 -29.01
N HIS A 112 7.86 23.34 -28.96
CA HIS A 112 8.88 23.26 -30.00
C HIS A 112 8.30 22.82 -31.34
N SER A 113 7.49 21.74 -31.36
CA SER A 113 6.85 21.26 -32.58
C SER A 113 5.84 22.25 -33.18
N SER A 114 5.10 23.01 -32.36
CA SER A 114 4.26 24.11 -32.84
C SER A 114 5.09 25.20 -33.50
N ARG A 115 6.22 25.60 -32.89
CA ARG A 115 7.12 26.61 -33.44
C ARG A 115 7.72 26.19 -34.79
N GLU A 116 8.10 24.93 -34.95
CA GLU A 116 8.60 24.40 -36.23
C GLU A 116 7.53 24.43 -37.34
N ARG A 117 6.24 24.28 -37.00
CA ARG A 117 5.13 24.39 -37.95
C ARG A 117 4.82 25.84 -38.34
N GLU A 118 4.92 26.77 -37.39
CA GLU A 118 4.64 28.20 -37.62
C GLU A 118 5.80 28.92 -38.31
N GLN A 119 7.04 28.47 -38.09
CA GLN A 119 8.25 29.01 -38.72
C GLN A 119 9.08 27.87 -39.36
N PRO A 120 8.58 27.23 -40.44
CA PRO A 120 9.35 26.21 -41.11
C PRO A 120 10.62 26.84 -41.67
N ARG A 121 11.79 26.37 -41.21
CA ARG A 121 13.08 26.80 -41.77
C ARG A 121 13.13 26.33 -43.22
N VAL A 122 13.07 27.28 -44.16
CA VAL A 122 13.27 27.01 -45.58
C VAL A 122 14.72 26.56 -45.77
N VAL A 123 14.94 25.25 -45.87
CA VAL A 123 16.23 24.70 -46.26
C VAL A 123 16.38 24.94 -47.76
N THR A 124 17.13 25.97 -48.12
CA THR A 124 17.53 26.19 -49.51
C THR A 124 18.59 25.17 -49.87
N VAL A 125 18.17 24.09 -50.54
CA VAL A 125 19.09 23.15 -51.16
C VAL A 125 19.70 23.86 -52.37
N LYS A 126 21.02 24.11 -52.34
CA LYS A 126 21.76 24.58 -53.52
C LYS A 126 21.82 23.42 -54.53
N VAL A 127 21.20 23.60 -55.68
CA VAL A 127 21.39 22.77 -56.88
C VAL A 127 22.55 23.35 -57.69
#